data_AF-A0A7S3I739-F1
#
_entry.id   AF-A0A7S3I739-F1
#
_cell.length_a   1.000
_cell.length_b   1.000
_cell.length_c   1.000
_cell.angle_alpha   90.00
_cell.angle_beta   90.00
_cell.angle_gamma   90.00
#
_symmetry.space_group_name_H-M   'P 1'
#
loop_
_entity.id
_entity.type
_entity.pdbx_description
1 polymer ?
#
loop_
_entity_poly.entity_id
_entity_poly.type
_entity_poly.pdbx_seq_one_letter_code
_entity_poly.pdbx_strand_id
1 'polypeptide(L)'
;MDGTIFDQVHPNCLKFSDAGRLFAGDSRGRISVWDVSLRYGRIVAENHFKISHKELDGDQINSIIVVPDSTNQLFVQSRDNCTRLIEYESSRGTRVKKRFFGALAKDQ
;
A
#
# COMPACT_ATOMS: atom_id res chain seq x y z
N MET A 1 -8.25 -2.48 -32.14
CA MET A 1 -8.55 -1.55 -31.03
C MET A 1 -7.53 -1.84 -29.95
N ASP A 2 -6.62 -0.92 -29.74
CA ASP A 2 -5.42 -1.11 -28.93
C ASP A 2 -5.77 -1.25 -27.44
N GLY A 3 -5.56 -2.45 -26.88
CA GLY A 3 -5.65 -2.72 -25.45
C GLY A 3 -4.40 -2.22 -24.71
N THR A 4 -4.17 -0.90 -24.67
CA THR A 4 -2.81 -0.38 -24.42
C THR A 4 -2.61 0.54 -23.22
N ILE A 5 -3.65 0.99 -22.50
CA ILE A 5 -3.48 1.83 -21.28
C ILE A 5 -4.12 1.21 -20.04
N PHE A 6 -5.31 0.63 -20.15
CA PHE A 6 -6.03 0.09 -18.97
C PHE A 6 -5.45 -1.22 -18.43
N ASP A 7 -4.64 -1.93 -19.22
CA ASP A 7 -3.97 -3.16 -18.79
C ASP A 7 -2.65 -2.90 -18.05
N GLN A 8 -2.13 -1.67 -18.09
CA GLN A 8 -0.88 -1.34 -17.42
C GLN A 8 -1.09 -1.06 -15.94
N VAL A 9 -0.25 -1.66 -15.10
CA VAL A 9 -0.20 -1.33 -13.66
C VAL A 9 0.52 -0.01 -13.52
N HIS A 10 -0.16 1.01 -13.01
CA HIS A 10 0.41 2.33 -12.81
C HIS A 10 0.45 2.67 -11.30
N PRO A 11 1.54 3.30 -10.82
CA PRO A 11 1.60 3.79 -9.45
C PRO A 11 0.66 4.99 -9.31
N ASN A 12 -0.14 4.98 -8.24
CA ASN A 12 -1.12 6.03 -7.95
C ASN A 12 -0.72 6.89 -6.77
N CYS A 13 0.00 6.33 -5.80
CA CYS A 13 0.49 7.08 -4.65
C CYS A 13 1.84 6.55 -4.18
N LEU A 14 2.62 7.44 -3.56
CA LEU A 14 3.89 7.15 -2.92
C LEU A 14 3.88 7.70 -1.49
N LYS A 15 4.45 6.96 -0.54
CA LYS A 15 4.64 7.42 0.83
C LYS A 15 5.93 6.87 1.41
N PHE A 16 6.73 7.72 2.05
CA PHE A 16 7.85 7.29 2.87
C PHE A 16 7.44 7.14 4.33
N SER A 17 8.02 6.17 5.03
CA SER A 17 8.16 6.21 6.49
C SER A 17 9.40 7.00 6.90
N ASP A 18 9.43 7.41 8.17
CA ASP A 18 10.60 8.10 8.74
C ASP A 18 11.85 7.20 8.78
N ALA A 19 11.66 5.88 8.74
CA ALA A 19 12.75 4.89 8.68
C ALA A 19 13.31 4.67 7.25
N GLY A 20 12.83 5.41 6.25
CA GLY A 20 13.31 5.29 4.87
C GLY A 20 12.64 4.19 4.05
N ARG A 21 11.53 3.62 4.52
CA ARG A 21 10.75 2.64 3.75
C ARG A 21 9.81 3.37 2.79
N LEU A 22 9.88 3.05 1.50
CA LEU A 22 9.00 3.57 0.46
C LEU A 22 7.85 2.61 0.20
N PHE A 23 6.62 3.12 0.24
CA PHE A 23 5.40 2.43 -0.15
C PHE A 23 4.85 3.05 -1.44
N ALA A 24 4.57 2.21 -2.44
CA ALA A 24 3.96 2.61 -3.71
C ALA A 24 2.66 1.84 -3.95
N GLY A 25 1.52 2.51 -3.83
CA GLY A 25 0.21 1.94 -4.11
C GLY A 25 -0.09 2.00 -5.61
N ASP A 26 -0.66 0.93 -6.16
CA ASP A 26 -0.91 0.79 -7.60
C ASP A 26 -2.40 0.73 -7.98
N SER A 27 -2.64 0.71 -9.29
CA SER A 27 -3.96 0.67 -9.90
C SER A 27 -4.70 -0.67 -9.79
N ARG A 28 -4.10 -1.67 -9.16
CA ARG A 28 -4.69 -3.01 -8.96
C ARG A 28 -4.82 -3.39 -7.49
N GLY A 29 -4.61 -2.44 -6.58
CA GLY A 29 -4.78 -2.66 -5.15
C GLY A 29 -3.59 -3.30 -4.46
N ARG A 30 -2.41 -3.25 -5.09
CA ARG A 30 -1.17 -3.73 -4.48
C ARG A 30 -0.35 -2.54 -4.00
N ILE A 31 0.45 -2.79 -2.97
CA ILE A 31 1.43 -1.81 -2.49
C ILE A 31 2.81 -2.47 -2.57
N SER A 32 3.66 -1.96 -3.44
CA SER A 32 5.07 -2.35 -3.47
C SER A 32 5.84 -1.58 -2.39
N VAL A 33 6.80 -2.26 -1.78
CA VAL A 33 7.57 -1.74 -0.65
C VAL A 33 9.05 -1.93 -0.90
N TRP A 34 9.87 -0.92 -0.60
CA TRP A 34 11.32 -0.99 -0.63
C TRP A 34 11.91 -0.29 0.59
N ASP A 35 13.05 -0.75 1.07
CA ASP A 35 13.90 0.05 1.95
C ASP A 35 14.80 0.92 1.08
N VAL A 36 14.75 2.24 1.27
CA VAL A 36 15.47 3.22 0.44
C VAL A 36 16.50 3.94 1.29
N SER A 37 17.75 3.97 0.83
CA SER A 37 18.86 4.63 1.52
C SER A 37 19.81 5.33 0.56
N LEU A 38 20.61 6.26 1.09
CA LEU A 38 21.72 6.90 0.36
C LEU A 38 23.03 6.20 0.73
N ARG A 39 23.67 5.53 -0.22
CA ARG A 39 24.97 4.86 -0.04
C ARG A 39 25.99 5.44 -1.00
N TYR A 40 27.08 6.00 -0.48
CA TYR A 40 28.16 6.60 -1.29
C TYR A 40 27.65 7.62 -2.33
N GLY A 41 26.68 8.46 -1.93
CA GLY A 41 26.08 9.47 -2.81
C GLY A 41 25.09 8.91 -3.85
N ARG A 42 24.71 7.64 -3.78
CA ARG A 42 23.73 7.00 -4.66
C ARG A 42 22.51 6.52 -3.90
N ILE A 43 21.33 6.71 -4.48
CA ILE A 43 20.09 6.15 -3.96
C ILE A 43 20.08 4.65 -4.25
N VAL A 44 19.84 3.85 -3.22
CA VAL A 44 19.70 2.40 -3.30
C VAL A 44 18.33 2.02 -2.77
N ALA A 45 17.62 1.18 -3.51
CA ALA A 45 16.35 0.58 -3.11
C ALA A 45 16.53 -0.95 -3.03
N GLU A 46 16.23 -1.52 -1.87
CA GLU A 46 16.43 -2.95 -1.58
C GLU A 46 15.23 -3.55 -0.83
N ASN A 47 15.30 -4.84 -0.52
CA ASN A 47 14.28 -5.58 0.24
C ASN A 47 12.85 -5.45 -0.34
N HIS A 48 12.72 -5.55 -1.66
CA HIS A 48 11.42 -5.39 -2.31
C HIS A 48 10.44 -6.51 -1.93
N PHE A 49 9.25 -6.13 -1.44
CA PHE A 49 8.11 -7.02 -1.29
C PHE A 49 6.79 -6.33 -1.64
N LYS A 50 5.70 -7.11 -1.68
CA LYS A 50 4.36 -6.61 -1.98
C LYS A 50 3.41 -6.89 -0.85
N ILE A 51 2.67 -5.86 -0.47
CA ILE A 51 1.48 -5.97 0.37
C ILE A 51 0.30 -6.17 -0.58
N SER A 52 -0.40 -7.28 -0.44
CA SER A 52 -1.66 -7.58 -1.11
C SER A 52 -2.66 -8.16 -0.12
N HIS A 53 -3.95 -7.94 -0.39
CA HIS A 53 -5.04 -8.52 0.38
C HIS A 53 -6.29 -8.58 -0.50
N LYS A 54 -7.09 -9.65 -0.37
CA LYS A 54 -8.31 -9.88 -1.16
C LYS A 54 -9.36 -8.75 -1.13
N GLU A 55 -9.30 -7.89 -0.12
CA GLU A 55 -10.20 -6.72 0.01
C GLU A 55 -9.68 -5.46 -0.68
N LEU A 56 -8.47 -5.50 -1.22
CA LEU A 56 -7.89 -4.44 -2.04
C LEU A 56 -7.80 -4.85 -3.51
N ASP A 57 -7.77 -6.16 -3.79
CA ASP A 57 -7.51 -6.68 -5.14
C ASP A 57 -8.49 -6.10 -6.17
N GLY A 58 -7.93 -5.41 -7.18
CA GLY A 58 -8.71 -4.74 -8.23
C GLY A 58 -9.09 -3.29 -7.91
N ASP A 59 -9.00 -2.86 -6.65
CA ASP A 59 -9.30 -1.51 -6.23
C ASP A 59 -8.03 -0.67 -6.15
N GLN A 60 -7.97 0.38 -6.97
CA GLN A 60 -6.85 1.31 -7.01
C GLN A 60 -6.53 1.87 -5.62
N ILE A 61 -5.25 1.90 -5.25
CA ILE A 61 -4.81 2.55 -4.01
C ILE A 61 -4.70 4.05 -4.26
N ASN A 62 -5.51 4.83 -3.55
CA ASN A 62 -5.57 6.28 -3.70
C ASN A 62 -4.65 7.00 -2.72
N SER A 63 -4.53 6.48 -1.50
CA SER A 63 -3.72 7.11 -0.45
C SER A 63 -3.16 6.08 0.53
N ILE A 64 -1.95 6.34 1.01
CA ILE A 64 -1.26 5.58 2.04
C ILE A 64 -0.77 6.55 3.12
N ILE A 65 -1.07 6.24 4.37
CA ILE A 65 -0.54 6.92 5.54
C ILE A 65 0.16 5.87 6.40
N VAL A 66 1.45 6.09 6.67
CA VAL A 66 2.19 5.27 7.63
C VAL A 66 1.70 5.61 9.03
N VAL A 67 1.34 4.59 9.81
CA VAL A 67 0.90 4.79 11.18
C VAL A 67 2.13 5.20 12.02
N PRO A 68 2.08 6.34 12.74
CA PRO A 68 3.18 6.75 13.61
C PRO A 68 3.53 5.67 14.63
N ASP A 69 4.82 5.53 14.93
CA ASP A 69 5.38 4.57 15.90
C ASP A 69 5.08 3.08 15.60
N SER A 70 4.47 2.77 14.46
CA SER A 70 4.25 1.39 14.01
C SER A 70 5.31 0.98 12.99
N THR A 71 5.83 -0.22 13.15
CA THR A 71 6.80 -0.80 12.20
C THR A 71 6.12 -1.44 10.99
N ASN A 72 4.83 -1.78 11.10
CA ASN A 72 4.16 -2.61 10.11
C ASN A 72 2.68 -2.28 9.84
N GLN A 73 2.24 -1.04 10.13
CA GLN A 73 0.86 -0.63 9.90
C GLN A 73 0.71 0.58 9.00
N LEU A 74 -0.32 0.54 8.15
CA LEU A 74 -0.70 1.59 7.22
C LEU A 74 -2.20 1.87 7.31
N PHE A 75 -2.60 3.14 7.22
CA PHE A 75 -3.93 3.46 6.73
C PHE A 75 -3.89 3.49 5.19
N VAL A 76 -4.81 2.76 4.58
CA VAL A 76 -4.91 2.63 3.13
C VAL A 76 -6.32 2.99 2.71
N GLN A 77 -6.42 3.95 1.79
CA GLN A 77 -7.65 4.32 1.11
C GLN A 77 -7.62 3.78 -0.32
N SER A 78 -8.67 3.06 -0.71
CA SER A 78 -8.82 2.51 -2.06
C SER A 78 -10.07 3.03 -2.78
N ARG A 79 -10.20 2.68 -4.07
CA ARG A 79 -11.27 3.14 -4.97
C ARG A 79 -12.69 2.75 -4.55
N ASP A 80 -12.86 1.66 -3.82
CA ASP A 80 -14.14 1.25 -3.22
C ASP A 80 -14.60 2.16 -2.06
N ASN A 81 -13.97 3.33 -1.93
CA ASN A 81 -14.20 4.34 -0.89
C ASN A 81 -13.95 3.82 0.53
N CYS A 82 -13.24 2.70 0.68
CA CYS A 82 -12.90 2.17 1.99
C CYS A 82 -11.55 2.69 2.50
N THR A 83 -11.54 3.11 3.77
CA THR A 83 -10.29 3.35 4.52
C THR A 83 -10.07 2.21 5.51
N ARG A 84 -8.90 1.59 5.44
CA ARG A 84 -8.53 0.41 6.23
C ARG A 84 -7.24 0.63 7.00
N LEU A 85 -7.17 0.11 8.22
CA LEU A 85 -5.90 -0.15 8.91
C LEU A 85 -5.40 -1.52 8.46
N ILE A 86 -4.26 -1.53 7.79
CA ILE A 86 -3.59 -2.73 7.30
C ILE A 86 -2.35 -2.98 8.15
N GLU A 87 -2.15 -4.23 8.53
CA GLU A 87 -0.91 -4.74 9.12
C GLU A 87 -0.24 -5.68 8.11
N TYR A 88 1.01 -5.41 7.79
CA TYR A 88 1.81 -6.20 6.84
C TYR A 88 2.94 -6.93 7.57
N GLU A 89 3.65 -7.84 6.88
CA GLU A 89 4.76 -8.63 7.45
C GLU A 89 4.40 -9.35 8.77
N SER A 90 3.11 -9.68 8.98
CA SER A 90 2.71 -10.47 10.15
C SER A 90 3.01 -11.95 9.91
N SER A 91 3.07 -12.75 10.98
CA SER A 91 3.20 -14.22 10.89
C SER A 91 2.08 -14.89 10.10
N ARG A 92 0.97 -14.18 9.86
CA ARG A 92 -0.18 -14.63 9.05
C ARG A 92 -0.28 -13.92 7.70
N GLY A 93 0.75 -13.18 7.28
CA GLY A 93 0.74 -12.34 6.09
C GLY A 93 0.03 -10.99 6.32
N THR A 94 -0.41 -10.35 5.24
CA THR A 94 -1.14 -9.07 5.29
C THR A 94 -2.52 -9.26 5.93
N ARG A 95 -2.93 -8.32 6.79
CA ARG A 95 -4.23 -8.35 7.48
C ARG A 95 -4.90 -6.98 7.47
N VAL A 96 -6.20 -6.95 7.24
CA VAL A 96 -7.04 -5.78 7.52
C VAL A 96 -7.50 -5.84 8.99
N LYS A 97 -6.99 -4.94 9.83
CA LYS A 97 -7.30 -4.88 11.26
C LYS A 97 -8.60 -4.14 11.56
N LYS A 98 -8.83 -3.03 10.86
CA LYS A 98 -10.02 -2.19 11.04
C LYS A 98 -10.44 -1.55 9.73
N ARG A 99 -11.73 -1.28 9.59
CA ARG A 99 -12.36 -0.52 8.50
C ARG A 99 -13.01 0.70 9.14
N PHE A 100 -12.79 1.87 8.58
CA PHE A 100 -13.27 3.13 9.18
C PHE A 100 -14.42 3.73 8.39
N PHE A 101 -14.42 3.60 7.06
CA PHE A 101 -15.45 4.11 6.15
C PHE A 101 -15.53 3.23 4.90
N GLY A 102 -16.61 3.35 4.11
CA GLY A 102 -16.75 2.75 2.77
C GLY A 102 -17.62 1.49 2.70
N ALA A 103 -17.75 0.92 1.50
CA ALA A 103 -18.67 -0.18 1.19
C ALA A 103 -18.51 -1.44 2.06
N LEU A 104 -17.31 -1.67 2.61
CA LEU A 104 -17.01 -2.81 3.48
C LEU A 104 -16.90 -2.44 4.96
N ALA A 105 -17.00 -1.16 5.32
CA ALA A 105 -17.13 -0.77 6.71
C ALA A 105 -18.54 -1.19 7.18
N LYS A 106 -18.59 -2.08 8.17
CA LYS A 106 -19.83 -2.28 8.91
C LYS A 106 -19.95 -1.11 9.87
N ASP A 107 -21.09 -0.43 9.87
CA ASP A 107 -21.43 0.57 10.88
C ASP A 107 -21.14 -0.05 12.26
N GLN A 108 -20.31 0.63 13.05
CA GLN A 108 -19.96 0.21 14.42
C GLN A 108 -21.08 0.60 15.37
#